data_AF-A0A0G9KX50-F1
#
_entry.id   AF-A0A0G9KX50-F1
#
_cell.length_a   1.000
_cell.length_b   1.000
_cell.length_c   1.000
_cell.angle_alpha   90.00
_cell.angle_beta   90.00
_cell.angle_gamma   90.00
#
_symmetry.space_group_name_H-M   'P 1'
#
loop_
_entity.id
_entity.type
_entity.pdbx_description
1 polymer ?
#
loop_
_entity_poly.entity_id
_entity_poly.type
_entity_poly.pdbx_seq_one_letter_code
_entity_poly.pdbx_strand_id
1 'polypeptide(L)'
;MNFSKILSLSVILSASLFANDSTVVDFEKKRVAQNPNVKVKDVKVNTKKDLPLAGWNGYILDVEAIVQEKSLKVKDILFSNGDYIALDLIDAKTGKSLKDLVTPNLTSNYYDKTKLIAGNHNAKDKIVVFSDPLCPFCMEYIPEVINYVNKNSDSIALYYYAFPLVQIHPASEALSKIIEVAKNKGVKDIELKAYKTDWETYFSPKENDEKKILEAFNKELKTNIKLEEIASKDINEKLSKDMSMGEEVMVTGTPTIFVNGVKDTTRELYKTLGKK
;
A
#
# COMPACT_ATOMS: atom_id res chain seq x y z
N MET A 1 -5.85 63.15 -35.52
CA MET A 1 -4.39 62.91 -35.38
C MET A 1 -4.21 61.80 -34.37
N ASN A 2 -3.59 60.69 -34.77
CA ASN A 2 -3.07 59.62 -33.89
C ASN A 2 -2.02 60.22 -32.91
N PHE A 3 -1.49 59.62 -31.84
CA PHE A 3 -1.46 58.28 -31.20
C PHE A 3 -1.18 58.53 -29.69
N SER A 4 -1.38 57.64 -28.71
CA SER A 4 -2.03 56.32 -28.60
C SER A 4 -2.44 56.08 -27.12
N LYS A 5 -3.00 54.92 -26.77
CA LYS A 5 -3.13 54.44 -25.37
C LYS A 5 -2.01 53.43 -25.08
N ILE A 6 -1.12 53.72 -24.14
CA ILE A 6 -0.24 52.68 -23.56
C ILE A 6 -1.00 52.02 -22.42
N LEU A 7 -1.80 51.01 -22.77
CA LEU A 7 -2.31 50.05 -21.81
C LEU A 7 -1.18 49.04 -21.55
N SER A 8 -0.44 49.22 -20.46
CA SER A 8 0.61 48.28 -20.05
C SER A 8 -0.03 46.95 -19.63
N LEU A 9 -0.14 46.05 -20.59
CA LEU A 9 -0.66 44.70 -20.38
C LEU A 9 0.37 43.91 -19.59
N SER A 10 0.25 43.90 -18.26
CA SER A 10 1.06 43.08 -17.37
C SER A 10 0.71 41.61 -17.54
N VAL A 11 1.23 41.01 -18.61
CA VAL A 11 1.24 39.56 -18.82
C VAL A 11 2.18 38.95 -17.79
N ILE A 12 1.66 38.68 -16.60
CA ILE A 12 2.39 37.89 -15.60
C ILE A 12 2.51 36.47 -16.17
N LEU A 13 3.74 36.10 -16.51
CA LEU A 13 4.09 34.80 -17.09
C LEU A 13 3.63 33.67 -16.16
N SER A 14 2.64 32.89 -16.60
CA SER A 14 2.24 31.62 -15.96
C SER A 14 3.26 30.47 -16.18
N ALA A 15 4.39 30.76 -16.81
CA ALA A 15 5.46 29.80 -17.11
C ALA A 15 6.15 29.23 -15.83
N SER A 16 6.10 29.95 -14.71
CA SER A 16 6.69 29.51 -13.43
C SER A 16 6.02 28.28 -12.83
N LEU A 17 4.74 28.03 -13.12
CA LEU A 17 4.01 26.87 -12.60
C LEU A 17 4.49 25.54 -13.21
N PHE A 18 4.96 25.56 -14.45
CA PHE A 18 5.45 24.36 -15.16
C PHE A 18 6.96 24.13 -15.00
N ALA A 19 7.75 25.18 -14.75
CA ALA A 19 9.20 25.07 -14.57
C ALA A 19 9.57 24.25 -13.31
N ASN A 20 8.84 24.44 -12.20
CA ASN A 20 9.14 23.76 -10.94
C ASN A 20 8.91 22.24 -11.02
N ASP A 21 7.94 21.81 -11.83
CA ASP A 21 7.61 20.39 -12.01
C ASP A 21 8.73 19.64 -12.75
N SER A 22 9.45 20.30 -13.67
CA SER A 22 10.63 19.71 -14.31
C SER A 22 11.81 19.55 -13.34
N THR A 23 12.01 20.50 -12.42
CA THR A 23 13.05 20.40 -11.38
C THR A 23 12.82 19.20 -10.47
N VAL A 24 11.56 18.98 -10.06
CA VAL A 24 11.14 17.82 -9.26
C VAL A 24 11.42 16.49 -9.99
N VAL A 25 11.02 16.39 -11.26
CA VAL A 25 11.23 15.18 -12.07
C VAL A 25 12.73 14.90 -12.30
N ASP A 26 13.53 15.93 -12.58
CA ASP A 26 14.96 15.76 -12.84
C ASP A 26 15.76 15.45 -11.56
N PHE A 27 15.38 16.02 -10.42
CA PHE A 27 15.90 15.60 -9.12
C PHE A 27 15.61 14.11 -8.88
N GLU A 28 14.37 13.67 -9.11
CA GLU A 28 13.96 12.31 -8.82
C GLU A 28 14.69 11.29 -9.71
N LYS A 29 14.78 11.57 -11.02
CA LYS A 29 15.59 10.76 -11.95
C LYS A 29 17.03 10.62 -11.46
N LYS A 30 17.67 11.73 -11.04
CA LYS A 30 19.04 11.72 -10.51
C LYS A 30 19.14 10.92 -9.22
N ARG A 31 18.22 11.12 -8.27
CA ARG A 31 18.20 10.45 -6.96
C ARG A 31 18.05 8.94 -7.12
N VAL A 32 17.08 8.47 -7.90
CA VAL A 32 16.84 7.03 -8.09
C VAL A 32 18.02 6.38 -8.82
N ALA A 33 18.63 7.08 -9.79
CA ALA A 33 19.83 6.62 -10.50
C ALA A 33 21.13 6.62 -9.66
N GLN A 34 21.13 7.11 -8.42
CA GLN A 34 22.28 6.96 -7.51
C GLN A 34 22.49 5.50 -7.06
N ASN A 35 21.44 4.67 -7.11
CA ASN A 35 21.59 3.24 -6.84
C ASN A 35 22.12 2.53 -8.11
N PRO A 36 23.35 1.95 -8.09
CA PRO A 36 23.95 1.35 -9.27
C PRO A 36 23.19 0.12 -9.81
N ASN A 37 22.28 -0.45 -9.03
CA ASN A 37 21.44 -1.58 -9.42
C ASN A 37 20.12 -1.15 -10.09
N VAL A 38 19.90 0.16 -10.29
CA VAL A 38 18.64 0.73 -10.78
C VAL A 38 18.87 1.54 -12.05
N LYS A 39 18.20 1.15 -13.14
CA LYS A 39 18.16 1.93 -14.39
C LYS A 39 16.80 2.60 -14.55
N VAL A 40 16.73 3.89 -14.25
CA VAL A 40 15.53 4.71 -14.47
C VAL A 40 15.19 4.73 -15.96
N LYS A 41 13.93 4.45 -16.29
CA LYS A 41 13.38 4.58 -17.65
C LYS A 41 12.61 5.89 -17.80
N ASP A 42 11.73 6.18 -16.84
CA ASP A 42 10.83 7.33 -16.89
C ASP A 42 10.46 7.79 -15.48
N VAL A 43 10.22 9.10 -15.33
CA VAL A 43 9.66 9.69 -14.10
C VAL A 43 8.71 10.80 -14.52
N LYS A 44 7.48 10.77 -14.00
CA LYS A 44 6.42 11.73 -14.30
C LYS A 44 5.72 12.20 -13.04
N VAL A 45 5.31 13.46 -13.01
CA VAL A 45 4.35 13.94 -12.01
C VAL A 45 3.00 13.29 -12.29
N ASN A 46 2.54 12.45 -11.37
CA ASN A 46 1.22 11.85 -11.39
C ASN A 46 0.18 12.81 -10.82
N THR A 47 0.49 13.39 -9.66
CA THR A 47 -0.38 14.32 -8.92
C THR A 47 0.46 15.41 -8.28
N LYS A 48 0.00 16.66 -8.35
CA LYS A 48 0.52 17.80 -7.59
C LYS A 48 -0.57 18.29 -6.64
N LYS A 49 -0.23 18.53 -5.38
CA LYS A 49 -1.19 18.93 -4.33
C LYS A 49 -0.65 20.12 -3.53
N ASP A 50 -1.50 21.10 -3.28
CA ASP A 50 -1.20 22.20 -2.35
C ASP A 50 -1.23 21.68 -0.91
N LEU A 51 -0.25 22.11 -0.11
CA LEU A 51 -0.16 21.75 1.31
C LEU A 51 -0.70 22.88 2.19
N PRO A 52 -1.10 22.59 3.44
CA PRO A 52 -1.33 23.60 4.47
C PRO A 52 -0.01 24.22 5.00
N LEU A 53 1.00 24.33 4.13
CA LEU A 53 2.32 24.91 4.38
C LEU A 53 2.63 25.87 3.23
N ALA A 54 2.65 27.17 3.51
CA ALA A 54 2.73 28.20 2.47
C ALA A 54 3.94 28.02 1.56
N GLY A 55 3.69 28.05 0.25
CA GLY A 55 4.71 27.89 -0.79
C GLY A 55 5.18 26.45 -1.07
N TRP A 56 4.70 25.44 -0.32
CA TRP A 56 5.08 24.04 -0.54
C TRP A 56 3.98 23.23 -1.22
N ASN A 57 4.39 22.43 -2.20
CA ASN A 57 3.56 21.42 -2.86
C ASN A 57 4.05 20.01 -2.53
N GLY A 58 3.11 19.08 -2.41
CA GLY A 58 3.37 17.64 -2.43
C GLY A 58 3.19 17.08 -3.82
N TYR A 59 4.08 16.19 -4.24
CA TYR A 59 4.08 15.56 -5.57
C TYR A 59 4.02 14.05 -5.40
N ILE A 60 3.07 13.40 -6.05
CA ILE A 60 3.13 11.95 -6.34
C ILE A 60 3.84 11.81 -7.68
N LEU A 61 4.92 11.02 -7.70
CA LEU A 61 5.69 10.74 -8.90
C LEU A 61 5.52 9.28 -9.31
N ASP A 62 5.17 9.02 -10.57
CA ASP A 62 5.25 7.70 -11.17
C ASP A 62 6.70 7.48 -11.63
N VAL A 63 7.38 6.49 -11.08
CA VAL A 63 8.76 6.11 -11.39
C VAL A 63 8.76 4.74 -12.07
N GLU A 64 9.15 4.69 -13.35
CA GLU A 64 9.42 3.43 -14.05
C GLU A 64 10.94 3.20 -14.08
N ALA A 65 11.39 2.06 -13.54
CA ALA A 65 12.80 1.68 -13.49
C ALA A 65 13.00 0.19 -13.72
N ILE A 66 14.20 -0.20 -14.14
CA ILE A 66 14.64 -1.60 -14.17
C ILE A 66 15.49 -1.85 -12.93
N VAL A 67 15.14 -2.90 -12.16
CA VAL A 67 15.87 -3.37 -10.99
C VAL A 67 16.03 -4.88 -11.11
N GLN A 68 17.27 -5.39 -11.11
CA GLN A 68 17.57 -6.82 -11.31
C GLN A 68 16.83 -7.40 -12.54
N GLU A 69 16.99 -6.74 -13.69
CA GLU A 69 16.35 -7.06 -14.98
C GLU A 69 14.81 -6.96 -15.03
N LYS A 70 14.13 -6.84 -13.88
CA LYS A 70 12.67 -6.65 -13.80
C LYS A 70 12.30 -5.18 -13.96
N SER A 71 11.30 -4.90 -14.80
CA SER A 71 10.73 -3.55 -14.91
C SER A 71 9.71 -3.34 -13.79
N LEU A 72 9.96 -2.34 -12.94
CA LEU A 72 9.08 -1.95 -11.84
C LEU A 72 8.47 -0.58 -12.13
N LYS A 73 7.21 -0.41 -11.71
CA LYS A 73 6.52 0.87 -11.65
C LYS A 73 6.18 1.12 -10.19
N VAL A 74 6.78 2.12 -9.60
CA VAL A 74 6.55 2.50 -8.20
C VAL A 74 6.13 3.95 -8.13
N LYS A 75 5.38 4.30 -7.08
CA LYS A 75 5.06 5.69 -6.78
C LYS A 75 5.91 6.17 -5.61
N ASP A 76 6.41 7.39 -5.69
CA ASP A 76 7.03 8.07 -4.54
C ASP A 76 6.32 9.40 -4.26
N ILE A 77 6.45 9.89 -3.02
CA ILE A 77 5.99 11.22 -2.62
C ILE A 77 7.19 12.03 -2.14
N LEU A 78 7.37 13.20 -2.76
CA LEU A 78 8.29 14.24 -2.29
C LEU A 78 7.59 15.59 -2.21
N PHE A 79 8.26 16.55 -1.58
CA PHE A 79 7.78 17.91 -1.41
C PHE A 79 8.74 18.92 -2.03
N SER A 80 8.22 20.01 -2.57
CA SER A 80 9.06 21.11 -3.07
C SER A 80 8.35 22.46 -2.95
N ASN A 81 9.14 23.52 -2.73
CA ASN A 81 8.72 24.91 -2.85
C ASN A 81 9.22 25.60 -4.13
N GLY A 82 9.78 24.83 -5.09
CA GLY A 82 10.42 25.34 -6.30
C GLY A 82 11.94 25.43 -6.19
N ASP A 83 12.46 25.96 -5.08
CA ASP A 83 13.90 26.13 -4.85
C ASP A 83 14.55 24.91 -4.17
N TYR A 84 13.82 24.29 -3.24
CA TYR A 84 14.27 23.16 -2.43
C TYR A 84 13.35 21.95 -2.63
N ILE A 85 13.90 20.77 -2.35
CA ILE A 85 13.17 19.50 -2.33
C ILE A 85 13.40 18.82 -0.99
N ALA A 86 12.31 18.33 -0.39
CA ALA A 86 12.32 17.54 0.82
C ALA A 86 11.70 16.16 0.56
N LEU A 87 12.41 15.10 0.93
CA LEU A 87 11.91 13.72 0.81
C LEU A 87 10.84 13.40 1.85
N ASP A 88 10.76 14.17 2.93
CA ASP A 88 9.65 14.18 3.86
C ASP A 88 9.47 15.58 4.48
N LEU A 89 8.27 15.88 4.92
CA LEU A 89 7.94 17.03 5.77
C LEU A 89 7.16 16.50 6.96
N ILE A 90 7.68 16.70 8.17
CA ILE A 90 7.09 16.18 9.40
C ILE A 90 6.51 17.35 10.19
N ASP A 91 5.25 17.25 10.58
CA ASP A 91 4.63 18.19 11.52
C ASP A 91 5.29 18.05 12.89
N ALA A 92 6.00 19.09 13.33
CA ALA A 92 6.80 19.08 14.55
C ALA A 92 5.99 18.96 15.85
N LYS A 93 4.66 19.13 15.82
CA LYS A 93 3.78 19.02 16.99
C LYS A 93 3.20 17.61 17.13
N THR A 94 2.89 16.96 16.02
CA THR A 94 2.20 15.66 15.98
C THR A 94 3.13 14.51 15.59
N GLY A 95 4.33 14.80 15.09
CA GLY A 95 5.27 13.80 14.57
C GLY A 95 4.83 13.13 13.27
N LYS A 96 3.74 13.61 12.64
CA LYS A 96 3.18 13.00 11.43
C LYS A 96 3.82 13.54 10.16
N SER A 97 4.08 12.66 9.21
CA SER A 97 4.49 13.03 7.85
C SER A 97 3.33 13.67 7.10
N LEU A 98 3.59 14.75 6.36
CA LEU A 98 2.64 15.35 5.43
C LEU A 98 2.35 14.45 4.21
N LYS A 99 3.03 13.30 4.05
CA LYS A 99 2.71 12.29 3.02
C LYS A 99 1.31 11.74 3.22
N ASP A 100 0.80 11.74 4.46
CA ASP A 100 -0.58 11.38 4.79
C ASP A 100 -1.61 12.31 4.11
N LEU A 101 -1.26 13.59 3.90
CA LEU A 101 -2.12 14.54 3.20
C LEU A 101 -2.10 14.34 1.68
N VAL A 102 -1.06 13.73 1.13
CA VAL A 102 -0.86 13.53 -0.32
C VAL A 102 -1.34 12.15 -0.77
N THR A 103 -1.21 11.13 0.09
CA THR A 103 -1.63 9.75 -0.16
C THR A 103 -3.12 9.70 -0.55
N PRO A 104 -3.50 8.95 -1.60
CA PRO A 104 -4.91 8.78 -1.97
C PRO A 104 -5.74 8.12 -0.86
N ASN A 105 -6.96 8.61 -0.66
CA ASN A 105 -7.97 7.91 0.14
C ASN A 105 -8.56 6.74 -0.64
N LEU A 106 -9.00 5.70 0.06
CA LEU A 106 -9.63 4.54 -0.58
C LEU A 106 -11.00 4.90 -1.17
N THR A 107 -11.30 4.31 -2.31
CA THR A 107 -12.62 4.36 -2.96
C THR A 107 -13.48 3.16 -2.53
N SER A 108 -14.74 3.13 -2.97
CA SER A 108 -15.66 2.01 -2.72
C SER A 108 -15.14 0.64 -3.19
N ASN A 109 -14.21 0.61 -4.15
CA ASN A 109 -13.65 -0.61 -4.73
C ASN A 109 -12.81 -1.42 -3.71
N TYR A 110 -12.38 -0.77 -2.62
CA TYR A 110 -11.60 -1.39 -1.53
C TYR A 110 -12.48 -2.10 -0.49
N TYR A 111 -13.81 -2.09 -0.68
CA TYR A 111 -14.80 -2.73 0.21
C TYR A 111 -15.45 -3.96 -0.42
N ASP A 112 -14.70 -4.70 -1.26
CA ASP A 112 -15.17 -5.91 -1.93
C ASP A 112 -15.58 -6.99 -0.90
N LYS A 113 -16.79 -7.55 -1.05
CA LYS A 113 -17.32 -8.56 -0.12
C LYS A 113 -16.46 -9.83 -0.06
N THR A 114 -15.74 -10.17 -1.14
CA THR A 114 -14.79 -11.30 -1.16
C THR A 114 -13.56 -11.07 -0.28
N LYS A 115 -13.22 -9.81 -0.02
CA LYS A 115 -12.10 -9.40 0.84
C LYS A 115 -12.47 -9.22 2.30
N LEU A 116 -13.76 -9.28 2.65
CA LEU A 116 -14.22 -9.26 4.04
C LEU A 116 -13.69 -10.51 4.79
N ILE A 117 -13.05 -10.30 5.94
CA ILE A 117 -12.52 -11.39 6.79
C ILE A 117 -13.09 -11.38 8.22
N ALA A 118 -13.64 -10.27 8.68
CA ALA A 118 -14.32 -10.15 9.96
C ALA A 118 -15.40 -9.08 9.94
N GLY A 119 -16.40 -9.23 10.80
CA GLY A 119 -17.50 -8.27 10.96
C GLY A 119 -18.53 -8.29 9.82
N ASN A 120 -19.25 -7.17 9.65
CA ASN A 120 -20.41 -7.07 8.77
C ASN A 120 -20.14 -6.13 7.59
N HIS A 121 -20.27 -6.59 6.35
CA HIS A 121 -20.09 -5.78 5.13
C HIS A 121 -20.94 -4.47 5.11
N ASN A 122 -22.11 -4.50 5.75
CA ASN A 122 -23.05 -3.38 5.83
C ASN A 122 -22.78 -2.45 7.03
N ALA A 123 -21.72 -2.71 7.79
CA ALA A 123 -21.27 -1.84 8.87
C ALA A 123 -20.98 -0.41 8.38
N LYS A 124 -21.21 0.55 9.28
CA LYS A 124 -20.85 1.96 9.09
C LYS A 124 -19.33 2.12 9.01
N ASP A 125 -18.62 1.55 9.98
CA ASP A 125 -17.17 1.68 10.06
C ASP A 125 -16.49 0.58 9.24
N LYS A 126 -15.52 0.96 8.40
CA LYS A 126 -14.82 0.06 7.48
C LYS A 126 -13.32 0.18 7.64
N ILE A 127 -12.67 -0.96 7.86
CA ILE A 127 -11.23 -1.09 7.98
C ILE A 127 -10.73 -1.87 6.76
N VAL A 128 -9.69 -1.36 6.11
CA VAL A 128 -8.97 -2.08 5.05
C VAL A 128 -7.53 -2.24 5.51
N VAL A 129 -6.98 -3.45 5.42
CA VAL A 129 -5.59 -3.73 5.79
C VAL A 129 -4.84 -4.45 4.67
N PHE A 130 -3.66 -3.91 4.35
CA PHE A 130 -2.66 -4.51 3.47
C PHE A 130 -1.57 -5.14 4.32
N SER A 131 -1.32 -6.42 4.11
CA SER A 131 -0.54 -7.21 5.05
C SER A 131 0.21 -8.38 4.41
N ASP A 132 1.32 -8.75 5.05
CA ASP A 132 2.23 -9.83 4.69
C ASP A 132 2.19 -10.89 5.81
N PRO A 133 1.80 -12.16 5.54
CA PRO A 133 1.70 -13.21 6.54
C PRO A 133 3.02 -13.65 7.20
N LEU A 134 4.17 -13.20 6.71
CA LEU A 134 5.49 -13.46 7.30
C LEU A 134 6.15 -12.20 7.88
N CYS A 135 5.49 -11.04 7.82
CA CYS A 135 5.98 -9.83 8.47
C CYS A 135 5.74 -9.89 9.98
N PRO A 136 6.78 -9.79 10.85
CA PRO A 136 6.62 -9.90 12.31
C PRO A 136 5.57 -8.97 12.91
N PHE A 137 5.58 -7.70 12.51
CA PHE A 137 4.56 -6.72 12.95
C PHE A 137 3.14 -7.10 12.53
N CYS A 138 2.97 -7.82 11.41
CA CYS A 138 1.65 -8.26 10.96
C CYS A 138 1.16 -9.49 11.74
N MET A 139 2.06 -10.41 12.10
CA MET A 139 1.74 -11.59 12.92
C MET A 139 1.20 -11.19 14.31
N GLU A 140 1.68 -10.09 14.88
CA GLU A 140 1.10 -9.51 16.11
C GLU A 140 -0.20 -8.73 15.84
N TYR A 141 -0.18 -7.83 14.85
CA TYR A 141 -1.22 -6.83 14.64
C TYR A 141 -2.52 -7.37 14.03
N ILE A 142 -2.43 -8.23 13.01
CA ILE A 142 -3.61 -8.71 12.28
C ILE A 142 -4.54 -9.54 13.19
N PRO A 143 -4.04 -10.44 14.05
CA PRO A 143 -4.87 -11.09 15.06
C PRO A 143 -5.54 -10.10 16.03
N GLU A 144 -4.87 -9.02 16.45
CA GLU A 144 -5.46 -8.01 17.33
C GLU A 144 -6.68 -7.34 16.67
N VAL A 145 -6.52 -6.86 15.44
CA VAL A 145 -7.60 -6.20 14.67
C VAL A 145 -8.76 -7.16 14.40
N ILE A 146 -8.49 -8.40 13.96
CA ILE A 146 -9.54 -9.41 13.75
C ILE A 146 -10.32 -9.68 15.04
N ASN A 147 -9.64 -9.86 16.18
CA ASN A 147 -10.29 -10.11 17.46
C ASN A 147 -11.11 -8.90 17.94
N TYR A 148 -10.67 -7.68 17.66
CA TYR A 148 -11.41 -6.46 17.97
C TYR A 148 -12.68 -6.33 17.12
N VAL A 149 -12.56 -6.58 15.80
CA VAL A 149 -13.69 -6.51 14.87
C VAL A 149 -14.73 -7.59 15.17
N ASN A 150 -14.30 -8.80 15.52
CA ASN A 150 -15.21 -9.88 15.94
C ASN A 150 -15.98 -9.55 17.23
N LYS A 151 -15.44 -8.72 18.14
CA LYS A 151 -16.17 -8.21 19.32
C LYS A 151 -17.17 -7.10 18.99
N ASN A 152 -17.04 -6.47 17.82
CA ASN A 152 -17.82 -5.32 17.37
C ASN A 152 -18.47 -5.59 15.99
N SER A 153 -18.83 -6.85 15.72
CA SER A 153 -19.11 -7.37 14.37
C SER A 153 -20.24 -6.65 13.64
N ASP A 154 -21.22 -6.13 14.37
CA ASP A 154 -22.37 -5.43 13.79
C ASP A 154 -22.02 -4.03 13.28
N SER A 155 -20.98 -3.42 13.88
CA SER A 155 -20.63 -2.01 13.70
C SER A 155 -19.40 -1.79 12.82
N ILE A 156 -18.59 -2.83 12.59
CA ILE A 156 -17.32 -2.74 11.84
C ILE A 156 -17.22 -3.83 10.76
N ALA A 157 -16.69 -3.46 9.60
CA ALA A 157 -16.24 -4.38 8.54
C ALA A 157 -14.70 -4.39 8.47
N LEU A 158 -14.07 -5.57 8.39
CA LEU A 158 -12.63 -5.71 8.11
C LEU A 158 -12.40 -6.39 6.77
N TYR A 159 -11.73 -5.67 5.87
CA TYR A 159 -11.31 -6.15 4.56
C TYR A 159 -9.79 -6.35 4.53
N TYR A 160 -9.35 -7.46 3.96
CA TYR A 160 -7.95 -7.87 3.89
C TYR A 160 -7.47 -7.95 2.44
N TYR A 161 -6.31 -7.39 2.18
CA TYR A 161 -5.60 -7.46 0.90
C TYR A 161 -4.21 -8.03 1.12
N ALA A 162 -3.86 -9.08 0.37
CA ALA A 162 -2.55 -9.70 0.47
C ALA A 162 -1.48 -8.80 -0.17
N PHE A 163 -0.44 -8.46 0.59
CA PHE A 163 0.65 -7.59 0.15
C PHE A 163 2.01 -8.20 0.55
N PRO A 164 2.39 -9.36 -0.01
CA PRO A 164 3.63 -10.05 0.36
C PRO A 164 4.85 -9.22 -0.07
N LEU A 165 5.73 -8.91 0.89
CA LEU A 165 6.94 -8.12 0.62
C LEU A 165 8.07 -9.02 0.10
N VAL A 166 7.87 -9.61 -1.09
CA VAL A 166 8.68 -10.71 -1.66
C VAL A 166 10.20 -10.47 -1.71
N GLN A 167 10.66 -9.22 -1.69
CA GLN A 167 12.09 -8.89 -1.59
C GLN A 167 12.69 -9.27 -0.22
N ILE A 168 11.90 -9.10 0.86
CA ILE A 168 12.30 -9.45 2.22
C ILE A 168 11.72 -10.80 2.67
N HIS A 169 10.50 -11.17 2.26
CA HIS A 169 9.88 -12.47 2.56
C HIS A 169 9.40 -13.19 1.28
N PRO A 170 10.29 -13.77 0.44
CA PRO A 170 9.91 -14.55 -0.75
C PRO A 170 8.80 -15.59 -0.49
N ALA A 171 8.90 -16.32 0.62
CA ALA A 171 7.93 -17.37 1.00
C ALA A 171 6.50 -16.84 1.21
N SER A 172 6.35 -15.52 1.43
CA SER A 172 5.07 -14.87 1.68
C SER A 172 4.16 -14.85 0.45
N GLU A 173 4.73 -14.89 -0.76
CA GLU A 173 3.94 -14.99 -1.99
C GLU A 173 3.16 -16.31 -2.02
N ALA A 174 3.87 -17.43 -1.85
CA ALA A 174 3.29 -18.77 -1.80
C ALA A 174 2.30 -18.91 -0.63
N LEU A 175 2.67 -18.45 0.56
CA LEU A 175 1.79 -18.49 1.73
C LEU A 175 0.49 -17.68 1.51
N SER A 176 0.58 -16.50 0.87
CA SER A 176 -0.59 -15.70 0.52
C SER A 176 -1.51 -16.41 -0.48
N LYS A 177 -0.95 -17.07 -1.51
CA LYS A 177 -1.72 -17.91 -2.45
C LYS A 177 -2.43 -19.07 -1.73
N ILE A 178 -1.73 -19.74 -0.80
CA ILE A 178 -2.29 -20.86 -0.04
C ILE A 178 -3.44 -20.40 0.88
N ILE A 179 -3.30 -19.26 1.56
CA ILE A 179 -4.36 -18.65 2.38
C ILE A 179 -5.61 -18.33 1.52
N GLU A 180 -5.43 -17.75 0.34
CA GLU A 180 -6.53 -17.45 -0.59
C GLU A 180 -7.20 -18.74 -1.12
N VAL A 181 -6.45 -19.79 -1.45
CA VAL A 181 -7.05 -21.10 -1.82
C VAL A 181 -7.82 -21.72 -0.65
N ALA A 182 -7.27 -21.70 0.55
CA ALA A 182 -7.93 -22.18 1.76
C ALA A 182 -9.23 -21.43 2.05
N LYS A 183 -9.23 -20.10 1.88
CA LYS A 183 -10.41 -19.23 1.97
C LYS A 183 -11.47 -19.62 0.94
N ASN A 184 -11.10 -19.78 -0.32
CA ASN A 184 -12.01 -20.19 -1.40
C ASN A 184 -12.59 -21.60 -1.18
N LYS A 185 -11.88 -22.48 -0.46
CA LYS A 185 -12.39 -23.79 0.01
C LYS A 185 -13.27 -23.71 1.27
N GLY A 186 -13.52 -22.52 1.81
CA GLY A 186 -14.35 -22.32 3.00
C GLY A 186 -13.67 -22.66 4.33
N VAL A 187 -12.33 -22.69 4.39
CA VAL A 187 -11.62 -22.89 5.66
C VAL A 187 -11.88 -21.69 6.57
N LYS A 188 -12.70 -21.89 7.60
CA LYS A 188 -13.14 -20.82 8.50
C LYS A 188 -11.96 -20.19 9.26
N ASP A 189 -12.00 -18.88 9.44
CA ASP A 189 -11.03 -18.07 10.21
C ASP A 189 -9.58 -18.25 9.73
N ILE A 190 -9.38 -18.47 8.42
CA ILE A 190 -8.07 -18.89 7.89
C ILE A 190 -6.99 -17.83 8.02
N GLU A 191 -7.30 -16.56 7.77
CA GLU A 191 -6.35 -15.46 7.98
C GLU A 191 -5.91 -15.42 9.45
N LEU A 192 -6.86 -15.48 10.40
CA LEU A 192 -6.55 -15.50 11.84
C LEU A 192 -5.68 -16.70 12.25
N LYS A 193 -5.87 -17.87 11.63
CA LYS A 193 -5.05 -19.05 11.87
C LYS A 193 -3.64 -18.85 11.32
N ALA A 194 -3.53 -18.47 10.04
CA ALA A 194 -2.25 -18.31 9.37
C ALA A 194 -1.38 -17.22 10.01
N TYR A 195 -1.96 -16.10 10.46
CA TYR A 195 -1.21 -15.06 11.19
C TYR A 195 -0.84 -15.44 12.64
N LYS A 196 -1.41 -16.51 13.19
CA LYS A 196 -1.07 -17.06 14.52
C LYS A 196 -0.12 -18.25 14.48
N THR A 197 0.08 -18.85 13.31
CA THR A 197 1.03 -19.96 13.12
C THR A 197 2.45 -19.41 13.05
N ASP A 198 3.35 -19.97 13.87
CA ASP A 198 4.79 -19.72 13.77
C ASP A 198 5.38 -20.49 12.58
N TRP A 199 5.31 -19.88 11.39
CA TRP A 199 5.82 -20.47 10.15
C TRP A 199 7.34 -20.67 10.14
N GLU A 200 8.10 -19.93 10.96
CA GLU A 200 9.57 -20.08 11.02
C GLU A 200 10.00 -21.43 11.59
N THR A 201 9.13 -22.10 12.36
CA THR A 201 9.33 -23.51 12.78
C THR A 201 9.27 -24.52 11.62
N TYR A 202 8.73 -24.11 10.47
CA TYR A 202 8.53 -24.96 9.29
C TYR A 202 9.44 -24.60 8.11
N PHE A 203 9.62 -23.30 7.83
CA PHE A 203 10.45 -22.80 6.74
C PHE A 203 10.96 -21.38 7.02
N SER A 204 12.11 -21.02 6.44
CA SER A 204 12.62 -19.65 6.52
C SER A 204 11.72 -18.69 5.74
N PRO A 205 11.54 -17.41 6.15
CA PRO A 205 10.90 -16.40 5.31
C PRO A 205 11.56 -16.20 3.93
N LYS A 206 12.80 -16.67 3.75
CA LYS A 206 13.54 -16.72 2.48
C LYS A 206 13.33 -17.99 1.65
N GLU A 207 12.45 -18.90 2.07
CA GLU A 207 12.12 -20.11 1.31
C GLU A 207 11.49 -19.76 -0.04
N ASN A 208 11.83 -20.53 -1.08
CA ASN A 208 11.30 -20.37 -2.44
C ASN A 208 10.64 -21.67 -2.97
N ASP A 209 10.78 -22.80 -2.26
CA ASP A 209 10.06 -24.02 -2.58
C ASP A 209 8.58 -23.91 -2.16
N GLU A 210 7.72 -23.52 -3.11
CA GLU A 210 6.26 -23.45 -2.92
C GLU A 210 5.66 -24.78 -2.41
N LYS A 211 6.23 -25.93 -2.81
CA LYS A 211 5.74 -27.25 -2.37
C LYS A 211 6.04 -27.47 -0.89
N LYS A 212 7.23 -27.12 -0.41
CA LYS A 212 7.58 -27.21 1.02
C LYS A 212 6.71 -26.30 1.88
N ILE A 213 6.44 -25.08 1.42
CA ILE A 213 5.54 -24.12 2.11
C ILE A 213 4.11 -24.68 2.16
N LEU A 214 3.63 -25.26 1.06
CA LEU A 214 2.31 -25.91 0.97
C LEU A 214 2.20 -27.17 1.87
N GLU A 215 3.24 -28.01 1.92
CA GLU A 215 3.27 -29.19 2.79
C GLU A 215 3.23 -28.80 4.27
N ALA A 216 3.96 -27.76 4.67
CA ALA A 216 3.90 -27.21 6.03
C ALA A 216 2.49 -26.70 6.37
N PHE A 217 1.88 -25.90 5.49
CA PHE A 217 0.54 -25.35 5.69
C PHE A 217 -0.53 -26.45 5.80
N ASN A 218 -0.51 -27.42 4.89
CA ASN A 218 -1.43 -28.56 4.92
C ASN A 218 -1.29 -29.39 6.19
N LYS A 219 -0.05 -29.59 6.67
CA LYS A 219 0.22 -30.33 7.92
C LYS A 219 -0.32 -29.60 9.15
N GLU A 220 0.01 -28.32 9.29
CA GLU A 220 -0.37 -27.50 10.46
C GLU A 220 -1.88 -27.25 10.52
N LEU A 221 -2.46 -26.74 9.44
CA LEU A 221 -3.87 -26.33 9.38
C LEU A 221 -4.81 -27.44 8.89
N LYS A 222 -4.29 -28.66 8.68
CA LYS A 222 -5.01 -29.89 8.33
C LYS A 222 -5.83 -29.75 7.05
N THR A 223 -5.28 -29.04 6.06
CA THR A 223 -5.86 -28.87 4.73
C THR A 223 -5.29 -29.87 3.73
N ASN A 224 -5.94 -30.00 2.57
CA ASN A 224 -5.56 -30.89 1.47
C ASN A 224 -5.37 -30.12 0.15
N ILE A 225 -4.82 -28.91 0.24
CA ILE A 225 -4.61 -28.01 -0.90
C ILE A 225 -3.49 -28.57 -1.77
N LYS A 226 -3.65 -28.47 -3.08
CA LYS A 226 -2.67 -28.99 -4.05
C LYS A 226 -1.91 -27.88 -4.76
N LEU A 227 -0.75 -28.23 -5.31
CA LEU A 227 0.17 -27.28 -5.94
C LEU A 227 -0.46 -26.63 -7.19
N GLU A 228 -1.25 -27.39 -7.96
CA GLU A 228 -1.99 -26.88 -9.11
C GLU A 228 -3.08 -25.84 -8.75
N GLU A 229 -3.57 -25.84 -7.51
CA GLU A 229 -4.58 -24.88 -7.06
C GLU A 229 -3.95 -23.51 -6.78
N ILE A 230 -2.79 -23.47 -6.11
CA ILE A 230 -2.05 -22.23 -5.83
C ILE A 230 -1.36 -21.67 -7.08
N ALA A 231 -0.96 -22.54 -8.02
CA ALA A 231 -0.42 -22.15 -9.32
C ALA A 231 -1.49 -21.71 -10.34
N SER A 232 -2.78 -21.76 -9.99
CA SER A 232 -3.87 -21.46 -10.91
C SER A 232 -3.90 -19.98 -11.33
N LYS A 233 -4.41 -19.71 -12.53
CA LYS A 233 -4.49 -18.35 -13.09
C LYS A 233 -5.29 -17.39 -12.19
N ASP A 234 -6.45 -17.83 -11.69
CA ASP A 234 -7.33 -17.05 -10.81
C ASP A 234 -6.61 -16.59 -9.52
N ILE A 235 -5.84 -17.48 -8.89
CA ILE A 235 -5.12 -17.17 -7.64
C ILE A 235 -3.98 -16.18 -7.89
N ASN A 236 -3.23 -16.34 -8.99
CA ASN A 236 -2.20 -15.38 -9.38
C ASN A 236 -2.78 -14.00 -9.75
N GLU A 237 -3.92 -13.96 -10.47
CA GLU A 237 -4.62 -12.70 -10.81
C GLU A 237 -5.18 -12.02 -9.55
N LYS A 238 -5.74 -12.78 -8.59
CA LYS A 238 -6.19 -12.24 -7.29
C LYS A 238 -5.06 -11.64 -6.47
N LEU A 239 -3.92 -12.31 -6.37
CA LEU A 239 -2.77 -11.79 -5.62
C LEU A 239 -2.18 -10.54 -6.30
N SER A 240 -2.02 -10.57 -7.63
CA SER A 240 -1.56 -9.41 -8.41
C SER A 240 -2.52 -8.22 -8.31
N LYS A 241 -3.84 -8.48 -8.25
CA LYS A 241 -4.85 -7.43 -8.00
C LYS A 241 -4.69 -6.81 -6.61
N ASP A 242 -4.51 -7.61 -5.56
CA ASP A 242 -4.34 -7.09 -4.19
C ASP A 242 -3.08 -6.23 -4.05
N MET A 243 -1.98 -6.66 -4.67
CA MET A 243 -0.74 -5.88 -4.72
C MET A 243 -0.93 -4.56 -5.49
N SER A 244 -1.51 -4.60 -6.69
CA SER A 244 -1.73 -3.37 -7.48
C SER A 244 -2.71 -2.39 -6.82
N MET A 245 -3.70 -2.88 -6.06
CA MET A 245 -4.56 -2.03 -5.23
C MET A 245 -3.79 -1.40 -4.06
N GLY A 246 -2.82 -2.09 -3.45
CA GLY A 246 -1.94 -1.48 -2.45
C GLY A 246 -1.02 -0.41 -3.05
N GLU A 247 -0.47 -0.68 -4.24
CA GLU A 247 0.39 0.26 -4.98
C GLU A 247 -0.35 1.53 -5.39
N GLU A 248 -1.63 1.43 -5.80
CA GLU A 248 -2.48 2.59 -6.15
C GLU A 248 -2.58 3.60 -5.00
N VAL A 249 -2.67 3.12 -3.75
CA VAL A 249 -2.84 3.92 -2.53
C VAL A 249 -1.57 4.04 -1.68
N MET A 250 -0.40 3.94 -2.32
CA MET A 250 0.91 4.20 -1.72
C MET A 250 1.24 3.29 -0.51
N VAL A 251 0.87 2.00 -0.58
CA VAL A 251 1.34 0.99 0.38
C VAL A 251 2.80 0.67 0.06
N THR A 252 3.71 1.08 0.96
CA THR A 252 5.16 0.84 0.85
C THR A 252 5.69 -0.14 1.89
N GLY A 253 4.81 -0.70 2.73
CA GLY A 253 5.16 -1.65 3.78
C GLY A 253 3.93 -2.12 4.56
N THR A 254 4.13 -3.15 5.39
CA THR A 254 3.06 -3.86 6.11
C THR A 254 3.30 -3.85 7.63
N PRO A 255 2.23 -3.81 8.45
CA PRO A 255 0.84 -3.62 8.06
C PRO A 255 0.60 -2.15 7.70
N THR A 256 -0.16 -1.91 6.63
CA THR A 256 -0.75 -0.60 6.34
C THR A 256 -2.27 -0.71 6.47
N ILE A 257 -2.86 0.16 7.28
CA ILE A 257 -4.28 0.16 7.61
C ILE A 257 -4.92 1.48 7.20
N PHE A 258 -6.15 1.38 6.71
CA PHE A 258 -7.04 2.50 6.42
C PHE A 258 -8.34 2.33 7.22
N VAL A 259 -8.83 3.41 7.80
CA VAL A 259 -10.10 3.47 8.53
C VAL A 259 -11.00 4.47 7.84
N ASN A 260 -12.21 4.04 7.47
CA ASN A 260 -13.21 4.85 6.76
C ASN A 260 -12.64 5.56 5.51
N GLY A 261 -11.71 4.88 4.83
CA GLY A 261 -11.07 5.33 3.60
C GLY A 261 -9.80 6.17 3.78
N VAL A 262 -9.48 6.58 5.01
CA VAL A 262 -8.27 7.39 5.31
C VAL A 262 -7.18 6.51 5.92
N LYS A 263 -5.93 6.70 5.50
CA LYS A 263 -4.77 5.97 6.04
C LYS A 263 -4.59 6.29 7.53
N ASP A 264 -4.50 5.26 8.36
CA ASP A 264 -4.20 5.42 9.78
C ASP A 264 -2.72 5.10 10.06
N THR A 265 -1.91 6.14 10.13
CA THR A 265 -0.49 6.04 10.49
C THR A 265 -0.21 5.72 11.96
N THR A 266 -1.21 5.84 12.84
CA THR A 266 -1.07 5.41 14.24
C THR A 266 -1.22 3.90 14.40
N ARG A 267 -1.97 3.26 13.49
CA ARG A 267 -2.46 1.88 13.58
C ARG A 267 -3.40 1.60 14.76
N GLU A 268 -3.82 2.63 15.49
CA GLU A 268 -4.62 2.52 16.71
C GLU A 268 -6.05 3.05 16.54
N LEU A 269 -6.36 3.75 15.43
CA LEU A 269 -7.66 4.41 15.25
C LEU A 269 -8.83 3.43 15.27
N TYR A 270 -8.60 2.18 14.85
CA TYR A 270 -9.62 1.13 14.89
C TYR A 270 -10.17 0.87 16.31
N LYS A 271 -9.37 1.09 17.36
CA LYS A 271 -9.75 0.91 18.77
C LYS A 271 -10.77 1.97 19.24
N THR A 272 -11.03 2.99 18.43
CA THR A 272 -12.04 4.02 18.69
C THR A 272 -13.42 3.71 18.09
N LEU A 273 -13.48 2.78 17.13
CA LEU A 273 -14.67 2.41 16.35
C LEU A 273 -15.61 1.48 17.15
N GLY A 274 -16.77 1.15 16.57
CA GLY A 274 -17.69 0.16 17.15
C GLY A 274 -18.49 0.63 18.37
N LYS A 275 -18.20 1.83 18.89
CA LYS A 275 -19.00 2.50 19.93
C LYS A 275 -20.38 2.87 19.37
N LYS A 276 -21.42 2.54 20.12
CA LYS A 276 -22.81 2.92 19.85
C LYS A 276 -23.08 4.36 20.29
#